data_AF-A1T034-F1
#
_entry.id   AF-A1T034-F1
#
_cell.length_a   1.000
_cell.length_b   1.000
_cell.length_c   1.000
_cell.angle_alpha   90.00
_cell.angle_beta   90.00
_cell.angle_gamma   90.00
#
_symmetry.space_group_name_H-M   'P 1'
#
loop_
_entity.id
_entity.type
_entity.pdbx_description
1 polymer ?
#
loop_
_entity_poly.entity_id
_entity_poly.type
_entity_poly.pdbx_seq_one_letter_code
_entity_poly.pdbx_strand_id
1 'polypeptide(L)'
;MQRSPKIILINKIVRFNHAWKASKDMFGDKSNISQALRDQKACLQAELLRDHEGVYLVLDMETESEEPLYSIKLLQEVKLQGAYFKDDAEHIPVRVADKLFTAQELIKLIKR
;
A
#
# COMPACT_ATOMS: atom_id res chain seq x y z
N MET A 1 1.93 24.15 10.78
CA MET A 1 2.39 23.58 9.50
C MET A 1 1.42 22.50 9.07
N GLN A 2 0.60 22.72 8.02
CA GLN A 2 -0.26 21.67 7.49
C GLN A 2 0.61 20.53 6.94
N ARG A 3 0.29 19.28 7.27
CA ARG A 3 1.00 18.11 6.73
C ARG A 3 0.58 17.91 5.27
N SER A 4 1.53 17.56 4.41
CA SER A 4 1.28 17.26 2.99
C SER A 4 0.17 16.20 2.83
N PRO A 5 -0.77 16.37 1.87
CA PRO A 5 -1.81 15.39 1.58
C PRO A 5 -1.27 13.96 1.37
N LYS A 6 -0.15 13.84 0.64
CA LYS A 6 0.56 12.56 0.41
C LYS A 6 0.94 11.88 1.73
N ILE A 7 1.49 12.66 2.68
CA ILE A 7 1.90 12.14 3.99
C ILE A 7 0.68 11.70 4.81
N ILE A 8 -0.42 12.43 4.73
CA ILE A 8 -1.67 12.04 5.41
C ILE A 8 -2.18 10.71 4.85
N LEU A 9 -2.17 10.54 3.53
CA LEU A 9 -2.61 9.32 2.86
C LEU A 9 -1.74 8.11 3.21
N ILE A 10 -0.40 8.26 3.18
CA ILE A 10 0.54 7.20 3.58
C ILE A 10 0.31 6.78 5.04
N ASN A 11 0.11 7.75 5.95
CA ASN A 11 -0.21 7.43 7.35
C ASN A 11 -1.52 6.62 7.47
N LYS A 12 -2.54 6.92 6.66
CA LYS A 12 -3.79 6.13 6.64
C LYS A 12 -3.53 4.71 6.14
N ILE A 13 -2.78 4.54 5.06
CA ILE A 13 -2.42 3.22 4.51
C ILE A 13 -1.76 2.36 5.59
N VAL A 14 -0.74 2.89 6.29
CA VAL A 14 -0.05 2.18 7.37
C VAL A 14 -1.02 1.78 8.49
N ARG A 15 -1.91 2.69 8.91
CA ARG A 15 -2.91 2.40 9.95
C ARG A 15 -3.89 1.30 9.53
N PHE A 16 -4.39 1.33 8.30
CA PHE A 16 -5.28 0.28 7.78
C PHE A 16 -4.54 -1.06 7.64
N ASN A 17 -3.26 -1.05 7.26
CA ASN A 17 -2.43 -2.25 7.22
C ASN A 17 -2.26 -2.88 8.61
N HIS A 18 -1.98 -2.07 9.63
CA HIS A 18 -1.88 -2.54 11.01
C HIS A 18 -3.22 -3.06 11.54
N ALA A 19 -4.32 -2.35 11.26
CA ALA A 19 -5.66 -2.79 11.63
C ALA A 19 -6.04 -4.11 10.95
N TRP A 20 -5.72 -4.27 9.67
CA TRP A 20 -5.94 -5.53 8.94
C TRP A 20 -5.14 -6.68 9.56
N LYS A 21 -3.85 -6.50 9.86
CA LYS A 21 -3.03 -7.54 10.52
C LYS A 21 -3.64 -7.95 11.86
N ALA A 22 -3.96 -6.99 12.72
CA ALA A 22 -4.59 -7.27 14.02
C ALA A 22 -5.96 -7.95 13.89
N SER A 23 -6.77 -7.51 12.92
CA SER A 23 -8.07 -8.11 12.63
C SER A 23 -7.94 -9.54 12.11
N LYS A 24 -6.97 -9.80 11.22
CA LYS A 24 -6.67 -11.12 10.67
C LYS A 24 -6.24 -12.07 11.78
N ASP A 25 -5.39 -11.62 12.70
CA ASP A 25 -4.92 -12.45 13.82
C ASP A 25 -6.07 -12.79 14.78
N MET A 26 -7.01 -11.87 15.00
CA MET A 26 -8.11 -12.03 15.95
C MET A 26 -9.33 -12.77 15.38
N PHE A 27 -9.66 -12.54 14.10
CA PHE A 27 -10.90 -13.02 13.48
C PHE A 27 -10.69 -13.91 12.26
N GLY A 28 -9.44 -14.08 11.81
CA GLY A 28 -9.08 -14.80 10.60
C GLY A 28 -9.20 -13.94 9.34
N ASP A 29 -8.37 -14.28 8.34
CA ASP A 29 -8.26 -13.54 7.07
C ASP A 29 -9.56 -13.50 6.26
N LYS A 30 -10.42 -14.52 6.43
CA LYS A 30 -11.71 -14.62 5.75
C LYS A 30 -12.84 -13.86 6.45
N SER A 31 -12.59 -13.22 7.59
CA SER A 31 -13.61 -12.42 8.27
C SER A 31 -13.98 -11.18 7.46
N ASN A 32 -15.25 -10.75 7.53
CA ASN A 32 -15.74 -9.57 6.81
C ASN A 32 -14.94 -8.31 7.19
N ILE A 33 -14.54 -8.18 8.45
CA ILE A 33 -13.78 -7.03 8.94
C ILE A 33 -12.34 -7.04 8.44
N SER A 34 -11.68 -8.20 8.41
CA SER A 34 -10.31 -8.31 7.86
C SER A 34 -10.30 -7.99 6.36
N GLN A 35 -11.29 -8.50 5.62
CA GLN A 35 -11.43 -8.20 4.18
C GLN A 35 -11.70 -6.71 3.95
N ALA A 36 -12.64 -6.11 4.68
CA ALA A 36 -12.95 -4.68 4.53
C ALA A 36 -11.74 -3.78 4.82
N LEU A 37 -10.95 -4.09 5.85
CA LEU A 37 -9.73 -3.33 6.19
C LEU A 37 -8.64 -3.49 5.12
N ARG A 38 -8.45 -4.70 4.60
CA ARG A 38 -7.51 -4.98 3.52
C ARG A 38 -7.90 -4.22 2.26
N ASP A 39 -9.18 -4.26 1.89
CA ASP A 39 -9.68 -3.63 0.68
C ASP A 39 -9.63 -2.09 0.80
N GLN A 40 -9.93 -1.54 1.98
CA GLN A 40 -9.77 -0.11 2.25
C GLN A 40 -8.30 0.33 2.17
N LYS A 41 -7.35 -0.50 2.65
CA LYS A 41 -5.91 -0.26 2.44
C LYS A 41 -5.60 -0.18 0.95
N ALA A 42 -6.08 -1.15 0.17
CA ALA A 42 -5.81 -1.23 -1.26
C ALA A 42 -6.39 -0.05 -2.04
N CYS A 43 -7.59 0.43 -1.69
CA CYS A 43 -8.17 1.65 -2.28
C CYS A 43 -7.29 2.89 -2.02
N LEU A 44 -6.80 3.07 -0.78
CA LEU A 44 -5.92 4.19 -0.45
C LEU A 44 -4.56 4.10 -1.15
N GLN A 45 -4.04 2.88 -1.32
CA GLN A 45 -2.84 2.63 -2.12
C GLN A 45 -3.04 2.98 -3.60
N ALA A 46 -4.23 2.72 -4.15
CA ALA A 46 -4.58 3.11 -5.52
C ALA A 46 -4.71 4.63 -5.69
N GLU A 47 -5.35 5.31 -4.74
CA GLU A 47 -5.38 6.78 -4.67
C GLU A 47 -3.95 7.35 -4.65
N LEU A 48 -3.07 6.79 -3.81
CA LEU A 48 -1.68 7.24 -3.69
C LEU A 48 -0.91 7.12 -5.02
N LEU A 49 -1.08 6.02 -5.74
CA LEU A 49 -0.38 5.77 -7.01
C LEU A 49 -0.91 6.64 -8.17
N ARG A 50 -2.18 7.04 -8.14
CA ARG A 50 -2.79 7.88 -9.18
C ARG A 50 -2.56 9.37 -8.97
N ASP A 51 -2.69 9.82 -7.73
CA ASP A 51 -2.84 11.24 -7.43
C ASP A 51 -1.53 11.88 -6.93
N HIS A 52 -0.48 11.08 -6.72
CA HIS A 52 0.79 11.57 -6.22
C HIS A 52 1.99 11.09 -7.04
N GLU A 53 2.77 12.06 -7.52
CA GLU A 53 4.04 11.79 -8.18
C GLU A 53 5.09 11.18 -7.22
N GLY A 54 6.10 10.55 -7.80
CA GLY A 54 7.18 9.90 -7.05
C GLY A 54 6.68 8.74 -6.19
N VAL A 55 5.68 8.00 -6.67
CA VAL A 55 5.19 6.74 -6.12
C VAL A 55 5.14 5.72 -7.27
N TYR A 56 5.58 4.49 -7.03
CA TYR A 56 5.67 3.46 -8.06
C TYR A 56 5.61 2.05 -7.45
N LEU A 57 5.39 1.04 -8.29
CA LEU A 57 5.35 -0.37 -7.91
C LEU A 57 6.70 -1.02 -8.25
N VAL A 58 7.24 -1.79 -7.30
CA VAL A 58 8.41 -2.67 -7.52
C VAL A 58 8.04 -4.07 -7.08
N LEU A 59 8.33 -5.08 -7.90
CA LEU A 59 8.07 -6.47 -7.53
C LEU A 59 8.99 -6.86 -6.37
N ASP A 60 8.40 -7.35 -5.29
CA ASP A 60 9.15 -7.84 -4.13
C ASP A 60 9.65 -9.26 -4.43
N MET A 61 10.93 -9.36 -4.78
CA MET A 61 11.59 -10.62 -5.13
C MET A 61 12.02 -11.42 -3.90
N GLU A 62 11.99 -10.83 -2.71
CA GLU A 62 12.43 -11.45 -1.45
C GLU A 62 11.26 -11.81 -0.54
N THR A 63 10.02 -11.65 -1.02
CA THR A 63 8.83 -11.92 -0.23
C THR A 63 8.71 -13.40 0.15
N GLU A 64 8.44 -13.67 1.43
CA GLU A 64 8.06 -15.01 1.92
C GLU A 64 6.57 -15.31 1.73
N SER A 65 5.82 -14.39 1.11
CA SER A 65 4.39 -14.57 0.86
C SER A 65 4.12 -15.67 -0.16
N GLU A 66 3.03 -16.42 0.03
CA GLU A 66 2.55 -17.42 -0.93
C GLU A 66 2.10 -16.78 -2.27
N GLU A 67 1.79 -15.48 -2.29
CA GLU A 67 1.43 -14.74 -3.49
C GLU A 67 2.44 -13.62 -3.80
N PRO A 68 2.72 -13.33 -5.09
CA PRO A 68 3.65 -12.26 -5.44
C PRO A 68 3.10 -10.89 -5.00
N LEU A 69 3.98 -10.07 -4.47
CA LEU A 69 3.66 -8.74 -3.95
C LEU A 69 4.41 -7.65 -4.71
N TYR A 70 3.74 -6.53 -4.93
CA TYR A 70 4.43 -5.27 -5.21
C TYR A 70 4.67 -4.50 -3.91
N SER A 71 5.88 -3.97 -3.74
CA SER A 71 6.15 -2.88 -2.81
C SER A 71 5.76 -1.55 -3.47
N ILE A 72 4.98 -0.73 -2.76
CA ILE A 72 4.66 0.63 -3.24
C ILE A 72 5.78 1.56 -2.78
N LYS A 73 6.74 1.83 -3.65
CA LYS A 73 7.93 2.62 -3.33
C LYS A 73 7.69 4.12 -3.50
N LEU A 74 8.39 4.89 -2.68
CA LEU A 74 8.41 6.34 -2.68
C LEU A 74 9.76 6.79 -3.23
N LEU A 75 9.75 7.75 -4.17
CA LEU A 75 10.99 8.32 -4.71
C LEU A 75 11.81 9.06 -3.64
N GLN A 76 11.11 9.66 -2.67
CA GLN A 76 11.71 10.34 -1.54
C GLN A 76 11.09 9.78 -0.27
N GLU A 77 11.96 9.55 0.71
CA GLU A 77 11.57 9.12 2.05
C GLU A 77 10.64 10.16 2.69
N VAL A 78 9.59 9.68 3.37
CA VAL A 78 8.63 10.54 4.06
C VAL A 78 8.71 10.34 5.56
N LYS A 79 8.70 11.46 6.29
CA LYS A 79 8.59 11.46 7.75
C LYS A 79 7.12 11.32 8.17
N LEU A 80 6.80 10.21 8.81
CA LEU A 80 5.49 9.92 9.38
C LEU A 80 5.38 10.41 10.83
N GLN A 81 4.18 10.26 11.42
CA GLN A 81 3.96 10.60 12.83
C GLN A 81 4.85 9.72 13.72
N GLY A 82 5.47 10.31 14.76
CA GLY A 82 6.33 9.58 15.68
C GLY A 82 7.80 9.48 15.26
N ALA A 83 8.26 10.30 14.31
CA ALA A 83 9.65 10.34 13.81
C ALA A 83 10.11 9.07 13.06
N TYR A 84 9.17 8.25 12.60
CA TYR A 84 9.44 7.16 11.68
C TYR A 84 9.58 7.69 10.26
N PHE A 85 10.54 7.16 9.54
CA PHE A 85 10.73 7.44 8.14
C PHE A 85 10.37 6.20 7.32
N LYS A 86 9.73 6.39 6.17
CA LYS A 86 9.38 5.31 5.25
C LYS A 86 9.78 5.67 3.82
N ASP A 87 10.33 4.70 3.13
CA ASP A 87 10.59 4.71 1.68
C ASP A 87 9.52 3.96 0.89
N ASP A 88 8.53 3.35 1.57
CA ASP A 88 7.44 2.59 0.99
C ASP A 88 6.06 2.95 1.59
N ALA A 89 4.98 2.55 0.91
CA ALA A 89 3.60 2.66 1.37
C ALA A 89 2.93 1.27 1.45
N GLU A 90 3.66 0.32 2.04
CA GLU A 90 3.27 -1.07 2.25
C GLU A 90 3.12 -1.89 0.95
N HIS A 91 3.05 -3.20 1.13
CA HIS A 91 2.88 -4.14 0.03
C HIS A 91 1.41 -4.26 -0.43
N ILE A 92 1.24 -4.55 -1.71
CA ILE A 92 -0.03 -4.89 -2.36
C ILE A 92 0.15 -6.15 -3.21
N PRO A 93 -0.73 -7.17 -3.11
CA PRO A 93 -0.63 -8.33 -3.98
C PRO A 93 -0.78 -7.97 -5.45
N VAL A 94 0.00 -8.63 -6.33
CA VAL A 94 -0.07 -8.42 -7.78
C VAL A 94 -1.50 -8.60 -8.28
N ARG A 95 -2.18 -9.67 -7.84
CA ARG A 95 -3.59 -9.93 -8.16
C ARG A 95 -4.54 -8.80 -7.76
N VAL A 96 -4.24 -8.05 -6.69
CA VAL A 96 -5.05 -6.90 -6.27
C VAL A 96 -4.72 -5.68 -7.12
N ALA A 97 -3.45 -5.44 -7.43
CA ALA A 97 -3.05 -4.38 -8.36
C ALA A 97 -3.72 -4.58 -9.74
N ASP A 98 -3.72 -5.80 -10.28
CA ASP A 98 -4.35 -6.14 -11.56
C ASP A 98 -5.88 -5.91 -11.57
N LYS A 99 -6.52 -5.91 -10.40
CA LYS A 99 -7.96 -5.59 -10.27
C LYS A 99 -8.21 -4.10 -10.16
N LEU A 100 -7.28 -3.35 -9.59
CA LEU A 100 -7.45 -1.93 -9.29
C LEU A 100 -6.98 -1.03 -10.43
N PHE A 101 -6.02 -1.48 -11.23
CA PHE A 101 -5.40 -0.70 -12.29
C PHE A 101 -5.60 -1.34 -13.66
N THR A 102 -5.73 -0.49 -14.66
CA THR A 102 -5.66 -0.90 -16.06
C THR A 102 -4.22 -1.32 -16.42
N ALA A 103 -4.07 -2.13 -17.47
CA ALA A 103 -2.75 -2.51 -17.98
C ALA A 103 -1.87 -1.28 -18.33
N GLN A 104 -2.47 -0.20 -18.84
CA GLN A 104 -1.76 1.03 -19.18
C GLN A 104 -1.26 1.79 -17.95
N GLU A 105 -2.04 1.79 -16.85
CA GLU A 105 -1.57 2.31 -15.57
C GLU A 105 -0.42 1.47 -15.03
N LEU A 106 -0.56 0.13 -15.03
CA LEU A 106 0.48 -0.77 -14.51
C LEU A 106 1.81 -0.62 -15.25
N ILE A 107 1.80 -0.48 -16.58
CA ILE A 107 3.02 -0.23 -17.38
C ILE A 107 3.74 1.05 -16.92
N LYS A 108 3.00 2.09 -16.52
CA LYS A 108 3.56 3.36 -16.04
C LYS A 108 4.01 3.29 -14.58
N LEU A 109 3.28 2.54 -13.76
CA LEU A 109 3.51 2.45 -12.32
C LEU A 109 4.63 1.48 -11.98
N ILE A 110 4.81 0.39 -12.73
CA ILE A 110 5.81 -0.64 -12.43
C ILE A 110 7.20 -0.17 -12.87
N LYS A 111 8.16 -0.25 -11.96
CA LYS A 111 9.59 -0.04 -12.21
C LYS A 111 10.38 -1.30 -11.88
N ARG A 112 11.48 -1.48 -12.61
CA ARG A 112 12.45 -2.56 -12.39
C ARG A 112 13.47 -2.17 -11.34
#